data_AF-R7YCT3-F1
#
_entry.id   AF-R7YCT3-F1
#
_cell.length_a   1.000
_cell.length_b   1.000
_cell.length_c   1.000
_cell.angle_alpha   90.00
_cell.angle_beta   90.00
_cell.angle_gamma   90.00
#
_symmetry.space_group_name_H-M   'P 1'
#
loop_
_entity.id
_entity.type
_entity.pdbx_description
1 polymer ?
#
loop_
_entity_poly.entity_id
_entity_poly.type
_entity_poly.pdbx_seq_one_letter_code
_entity_poly.pdbx_strand_id
1 'polypeptide(L)'
;MPDEAERIAERLAPGTWPTADTVALRDSAQRARELADALDGLAGAVASATDSYTGDEGAAGRFHQAVVDGLGRSAAADLPGAADRLRALGTSLDAYARTVTETRQQMSVIALIADRDVRRAEVNSAIGDDTWRVEAASTGRMALTAAGDDHTERSGEAGQSAGAPAATSGMMPMMPLGAMGAAGAVAAGVGGLAGAAARTGRDGVGAADLTWLRARAERLQTTVPSSIAGWFRTAVGVGTGARGTRVVVVGTNDPQPYQRAGVELADDEALTADGRAPELAILDHMVHAGVTPTAIAAATPMDPATVSALQADNVVVVGPRV
;
A
#
# COMPACT_ATOMS: atom_id res chain seq x y z
N MET A 1 -8.60 -33.54 -3.02
CA MET A 1 -7.20 -34.00 -2.91
C MET A 1 -6.35 -32.83 -3.35
N PRO A 2 -5.34 -32.39 -2.56
CA PRO A 2 -4.49 -31.27 -2.94
C PRO A 2 -3.72 -31.62 -4.22
N ASP A 3 -3.67 -30.67 -5.14
CA ASP A 3 -2.96 -30.84 -6.41
C ASP A 3 -1.46 -31.07 -6.14
N GLU A 4 -0.77 -31.72 -7.08
CA GLU A 4 0.65 -32.04 -6.92
C GLU A 4 1.51 -30.79 -6.70
N ALA A 5 1.18 -29.70 -7.39
CA ALA A 5 1.85 -28.41 -7.22
C ALA A 5 1.66 -27.80 -5.82
N GLU A 6 0.46 -27.92 -5.24
CA GLU A 6 0.18 -27.46 -3.87
C GLU A 6 1.02 -28.23 -2.85
N ARG A 7 1.10 -29.57 -2.98
CA ARG A 7 1.94 -30.39 -2.10
C ARG A 7 3.43 -30.03 -2.20
N ILE A 8 3.91 -29.73 -3.40
CA ILE A 8 5.29 -29.30 -3.63
C ILE A 8 5.53 -27.93 -3.00
N ALA A 9 4.62 -26.98 -3.22
CA ALA A 9 4.70 -25.64 -2.67
C ALA A 9 4.73 -25.67 -1.13
N GLU A 10 3.81 -26.39 -0.50
CA GLU A 10 3.76 -26.53 0.97
C GLU A 10 5.00 -27.22 1.55
N ARG A 11 5.62 -28.15 0.81
CA ARG A 11 6.88 -28.78 1.23
C ARG A 11 8.06 -27.81 1.17
N LEU A 12 8.08 -26.89 0.20
CA LEU A 12 9.20 -25.97 -0.04
C LEU A 12 9.09 -24.67 0.75
N ALA A 13 7.88 -24.11 0.83
CA ALA A 13 7.53 -22.85 1.48
C ALA A 13 6.18 -22.98 2.21
N PRO A 14 6.17 -23.54 3.44
CA PRO A 14 4.94 -23.82 4.17
C PRO A 14 4.08 -22.58 4.42
N GLY A 15 2.76 -22.70 4.25
CA GLY A 15 1.80 -21.65 4.58
C GLY A 15 1.75 -20.49 3.58
N THR A 16 2.45 -20.57 2.46
CA THR A 16 2.43 -19.54 1.40
C THR A 16 1.32 -19.78 0.37
N TRP A 17 0.73 -20.98 0.34
CA TRP A 17 -0.29 -21.31 -0.66
C TRP A 17 -1.63 -20.62 -0.37
N PRO A 18 -2.27 -19.98 -1.36
CA PRO A 18 -3.60 -19.38 -1.15
C PRO A 18 -4.66 -20.44 -0.87
N THR A 19 -5.34 -20.34 0.28
CA THR A 19 -6.35 -21.32 0.73
C THR A 19 -7.79 -20.86 0.54
N ALA A 20 -8.02 -19.60 0.15
CA ALA A 20 -9.36 -19.05 -0.02
C ALA A 20 -10.22 -19.83 -1.03
N ASP A 21 -11.50 -20.02 -0.70
CA ASP A 21 -12.46 -20.68 -1.58
C ASP A 21 -12.98 -19.69 -2.63
N THR A 22 -12.39 -19.74 -3.82
CA THR A 22 -12.74 -18.86 -4.94
C THR A 22 -14.16 -19.08 -5.46
N VAL A 23 -14.75 -20.27 -5.26
CA VAL A 23 -16.14 -20.54 -5.70
C VAL A 23 -17.09 -19.84 -4.73
N ALA A 24 -16.90 -20.05 -3.43
CA ALA A 24 -17.71 -19.39 -2.40
C ALA A 24 -17.62 -17.85 -2.47
N LEU A 25 -16.44 -17.31 -2.80
CA LEU A 25 -16.24 -15.86 -2.99
C LEU A 25 -17.03 -15.32 -4.19
N ARG A 26 -17.00 -16.02 -5.34
CA ARG A 26 -17.76 -15.63 -6.54
C ARG A 26 -19.27 -15.76 -6.32
N ASP A 27 -19.71 -16.81 -5.63
CA ASP A 27 -21.12 -16.97 -5.27
C ASP A 27 -21.59 -15.84 -4.34
N SER A 28 -20.74 -15.43 -3.40
CA SER A 28 -21.03 -14.30 -2.50
C SER A 28 -21.07 -12.97 -3.26
N ALA A 29 -20.15 -12.75 -4.21
CA ALA A 29 -20.15 -11.59 -5.09
C ALA A 29 -21.44 -11.50 -5.92
N GLN A 30 -21.88 -12.63 -6.48
CA GLN A 30 -23.11 -12.71 -7.25
C GLN A 30 -24.34 -12.38 -6.40
N ARG A 31 -24.45 -12.94 -5.19
CA ARG A 31 -25.55 -12.62 -4.26
C ARG A 31 -25.58 -11.15 -3.86
N ALA A 32 -24.42 -10.51 -3.69
CA ALA A 32 -24.35 -9.08 -3.38
C ALA A 32 -24.93 -8.22 -4.52
N ARG A 33 -24.63 -8.58 -5.77
CA ARG A 33 -25.18 -7.89 -6.96
C ARG A 33 -26.68 -8.11 -7.09
N GLU A 34 -27.16 -9.33 -6.90
CA GLU A 34 -28.60 -9.63 -6.90
C GLU A 34 -29.35 -8.84 -5.84
N LEU A 35 -28.77 -8.68 -4.65
CA LEU A 35 -29.34 -7.84 -3.60
C LEU A 35 -29.35 -6.35 -3.97
N ALA A 36 -28.29 -5.86 -4.63
CA ALA A 36 -28.25 -4.48 -5.13
C ALA A 36 -29.34 -4.23 -6.17
N ASP A 37 -29.54 -5.15 -7.11
CA ASP A 37 -30.57 -5.04 -8.15
C ASP A 37 -31.99 -5.09 -7.53
N ALA A 38 -32.18 -5.89 -6.47
CA ALA A 38 -33.43 -5.91 -5.72
C ALA A 38 -33.70 -4.57 -4.99
N LEU A 39 -32.66 -3.92 -4.45
CA LEU A 39 -32.79 -2.60 -3.81
C LEU A 39 -33.12 -1.49 -4.81
N ASP A 40 -32.52 -1.51 -6.00
CA ASP A 40 -32.86 -0.56 -7.06
C ASP A 40 -34.30 -0.76 -7.54
N GLY A 41 -34.73 -2.01 -7.70
CA GLY A 41 -36.12 -2.34 -8.02
C GLY A 41 -37.10 -1.83 -6.96
N LEU A 42 -36.75 -1.96 -5.68
CA LEU A 42 -37.53 -1.41 -4.57
C LEU A 42 -37.57 0.12 -4.59
N ALA A 43 -36.43 0.77 -4.79
CA ALA A 43 -36.33 2.22 -4.89
C ALA A 43 -37.20 2.77 -6.03
N GLY A 44 -37.14 2.12 -7.20
CA GLY A 44 -37.99 2.45 -8.36
C GLY A 44 -39.48 2.25 -8.07
N ALA A 45 -39.86 1.18 -7.36
CA ALA A 45 -41.24 0.94 -6.96
C ALA A 45 -41.75 2.00 -5.97
N VAL A 46 -40.93 2.41 -5.00
CA VAL A 46 -41.25 3.48 -4.05
C VAL A 46 -41.40 4.83 -4.77
N ALA A 47 -40.49 5.16 -5.70
CA ALA A 47 -40.57 6.38 -6.49
C ALA A 47 -41.84 6.42 -7.37
N SER A 48 -42.11 5.34 -8.10
CA SER A 48 -43.31 5.22 -8.94
C SER A 48 -44.61 5.30 -8.13
N ALA A 49 -44.66 4.67 -6.96
CA ALA A 49 -45.79 4.79 -6.04
C ALA A 49 -45.94 6.23 -5.52
N THR A 50 -44.84 6.90 -5.21
CA THR A 50 -44.86 8.31 -4.77
C THR A 50 -45.42 9.22 -5.87
N ASP A 51 -44.92 9.10 -7.10
CA ASP A 51 -45.38 9.89 -8.25
C ASP A 51 -46.86 9.65 -8.58
N SER A 52 -47.33 8.39 -8.46
CA SER A 52 -48.73 8.04 -8.69
C SER A 52 -49.66 8.66 -7.66
N TYR A 53 -49.22 8.78 -6.41
CA TYR A 53 -50.00 9.42 -5.34
C TYR A 53 -49.92 10.95 -5.40
N THR A 54 -48.78 11.54 -5.76
CA THR A 54 -48.65 13.01 -5.82
C THR A 54 -49.23 13.62 -7.10
N GLY A 55 -49.39 12.84 -8.17
CA GLY A 55 -49.94 13.29 -9.46
C GLY A 55 -51.47 13.31 -9.56
N ASP A 56 -52.21 12.80 -8.57
CA ASP A 56 -53.67 12.82 -8.56
C ASP A 56 -54.21 14.12 -7.92
N GLU A 57 -54.52 15.12 -8.75
CA GLU A 57 -55.08 16.43 -8.33
C GLU A 57 -56.43 16.31 -7.58
N GLY A 58 -57.09 15.14 -7.63
CA GLY A 58 -58.37 14.89 -6.95
C GLY A 58 -58.27 14.36 -5.51
N ALA A 59 -57.08 13.93 -5.06
CA ALA A 59 -56.92 13.22 -3.79
C ALA A 59 -56.60 14.17 -2.62
N ALA A 60 -57.60 14.86 -2.07
CA ALA A 60 -57.43 15.72 -0.89
C ALA A 60 -57.85 15.03 0.41
N GLY A 61 -57.00 15.07 1.45
CA GLY A 61 -57.38 14.66 2.81
C GLY A 61 -56.22 14.20 3.71
N ARG A 62 -56.46 14.14 5.03
CA ARG A 62 -55.45 13.76 6.05
C ARG A 62 -54.87 12.35 5.85
N PHE A 63 -55.66 11.41 5.31
CA PHE A 63 -55.17 10.06 4.99
C PHE A 63 -54.18 10.07 3.83
N HIS A 64 -54.51 10.79 2.76
CA HIS A 64 -53.61 10.97 1.62
C HIS A 64 -52.29 11.61 2.04
N GLN A 65 -52.35 12.68 2.83
CA GLN A 65 -51.16 13.33 3.40
C GLN A 65 -50.30 12.35 4.21
N ALA A 66 -50.92 11.55 5.09
CA ALA A 66 -50.20 10.56 5.90
C ALA A 66 -49.56 9.44 5.06
N VAL A 67 -50.17 9.06 3.94
CA VAL A 67 -49.60 8.09 2.97
C VAL A 67 -48.41 8.71 2.25
N VAL A 68 -48.54 9.93 1.71
CA VAL A 68 -47.44 10.64 1.04
C VAL A 68 -46.27 10.89 2.00
N ASP A 69 -46.54 11.31 3.24
CA ASP A 69 -45.50 11.49 4.28
C ASP A 69 -44.86 10.16 4.71
N GLY A 70 -45.59 9.06 4.63
CA GLY A 70 -45.08 7.70 4.86
C GLY A 70 -44.13 7.27 3.73
N LEU A 71 -44.56 7.43 2.48
CA LEU A 71 -43.76 7.14 1.29
C LEU A 71 -42.52 8.03 1.22
N GLY A 72 -42.63 9.32 1.54
CA GLY A 72 -41.49 10.23 1.60
C GLY A 72 -40.43 9.80 2.63
N ARG A 73 -40.84 9.23 3.77
CA ARG A 73 -39.91 8.66 4.75
C ARG A 73 -39.25 7.37 4.25
N SER A 74 -39.96 6.52 3.52
CA SER A 74 -39.40 5.33 2.90
C SER A 74 -38.46 5.67 1.73
N ALA A 75 -38.77 6.70 0.95
CA ALA A 75 -37.92 7.24 -0.10
C ALA A 75 -36.68 7.96 0.45
N ALA A 76 -36.75 8.48 1.68
CA ALA A 76 -35.60 9.05 2.39
C ALA A 76 -34.59 8.00 2.87
N ALA A 77 -34.93 6.70 2.81
CA ALA A 77 -33.93 5.66 2.99
C ALA A 77 -32.96 5.68 1.80
N ASP A 78 -31.66 5.67 2.07
CA ASP A 78 -30.59 5.64 1.07
C ASP A 78 -30.47 4.25 0.42
N LEU A 79 -31.55 3.78 -0.22
CA LEU A 79 -31.59 2.53 -0.97
C LEU A 79 -30.59 2.53 -2.13
N PRO A 80 -30.43 3.62 -2.91
CA PRO A 80 -29.43 3.69 -3.96
C PRO A 80 -28.00 3.58 -3.41
N GLY A 81 -27.67 4.29 -2.33
CA GLY A 81 -26.34 4.21 -1.71
C GLY A 81 -26.07 2.84 -1.08
N ALA A 82 -27.08 2.16 -0.57
CA ALA A 82 -26.96 0.77 -0.12
C ALA A 82 -26.71 -0.20 -1.28
N ALA A 83 -27.40 -0.03 -2.41
CA ALA A 83 -27.18 -0.82 -3.63
C ALA A 83 -25.75 -0.61 -4.18
N ASP A 84 -25.25 0.62 -4.20
CA ASP A 84 -23.89 0.92 -4.65
C ASP A 84 -22.82 0.27 -3.75
N ARG A 85 -23.02 0.28 -2.44
CA ARG A 85 -22.12 -0.42 -1.50
C ARG A 85 -22.10 -1.93 -1.74
N LEU A 86 -23.24 -2.53 -2.03
CA LEU A 86 -23.34 -3.96 -2.34
C LEU A 86 -22.66 -4.31 -3.67
N ARG A 87 -22.75 -3.44 -4.69
CA ARG A 87 -22.01 -3.60 -5.95
C ARG A 87 -20.50 -3.50 -5.75
N ALA A 88 -20.07 -2.54 -4.93
CA ALA A 88 -18.67 -2.38 -4.59
C ALA A 88 -18.13 -3.61 -3.86
N LEU A 89 -18.89 -4.15 -2.90
CA LEU A 89 -18.58 -5.42 -2.22
C LEU A 89 -18.51 -6.60 -3.20
N GLY A 90 -19.48 -6.74 -4.11
CA GLY A 90 -19.44 -7.80 -5.12
C GLY A 90 -18.21 -7.68 -6.03
N THR A 91 -17.81 -6.46 -6.37
CA THR A 91 -16.62 -6.20 -7.20
C THR A 91 -15.34 -6.58 -6.48
N SER A 92 -15.21 -6.26 -5.19
CA SER A 92 -14.01 -6.59 -4.41
C SER A 92 -13.86 -8.08 -4.14
N LEU A 93 -14.96 -8.78 -3.88
CA LEU A 93 -14.97 -10.23 -3.73
C LEU A 93 -14.53 -10.95 -5.01
N ASP A 94 -15.00 -10.50 -6.17
CA ASP A 94 -14.57 -11.05 -7.46
C ASP A 94 -13.11 -10.73 -7.78
N ALA A 95 -12.65 -9.51 -7.47
CA ALA A 95 -11.26 -9.13 -7.63
C ALA A 95 -10.35 -10.01 -6.76
N TYR A 96 -10.71 -10.23 -5.49
CA TYR A 96 -9.98 -11.11 -4.59
C TYR A 96 -9.97 -12.57 -5.08
N ALA A 97 -11.12 -13.10 -5.53
CA ALA A 97 -11.20 -14.44 -6.09
C ALA A 97 -10.33 -14.62 -7.36
N ARG A 98 -10.19 -13.57 -8.18
CA ARG A 98 -9.29 -13.54 -9.33
C ARG A 98 -7.83 -13.58 -8.88
N THR A 99 -7.43 -12.70 -7.96
CA THR A 99 -6.07 -12.66 -7.41
C THR A 99 -5.64 -14.03 -6.84
N VAL A 100 -6.53 -14.69 -6.07
CA VAL A 100 -6.28 -16.04 -5.54
C VAL A 100 -6.08 -17.05 -6.67
N THR A 101 -6.89 -17.00 -7.73
CA THR A 101 -6.79 -17.92 -8.88
C THR A 101 -5.48 -17.72 -9.64
N GLU A 102 -5.11 -16.46 -9.93
CA GLU A 102 -3.89 -16.10 -10.64
C GLU A 102 -2.64 -16.49 -9.84
N THR A 103 -2.61 -16.19 -8.54
CA THR A 103 -1.51 -16.60 -7.66
C THR A 103 -1.38 -18.13 -7.62
N ARG A 104 -2.48 -18.88 -7.51
CA ARG A 104 -2.41 -20.36 -7.55
C ARG A 104 -1.81 -20.87 -8.87
N GLN A 105 -2.16 -20.27 -9.99
CA GLN A 105 -1.59 -20.64 -11.30
C GLN A 105 -0.08 -20.34 -11.34
N GLN A 106 0.34 -19.15 -10.90
CA GLN A 106 1.74 -18.73 -10.84
C GLN A 106 2.57 -19.65 -9.92
N MET A 107 2.10 -19.85 -8.69
CA MET A 107 2.77 -20.73 -7.71
C MET A 107 2.80 -22.18 -8.19
N SER A 108 1.80 -22.62 -8.96
CA SER A 108 1.82 -23.97 -9.55
C SER A 108 3.00 -24.15 -10.51
N VAL A 109 3.23 -23.16 -11.37
CA VAL A 109 4.36 -23.19 -12.32
C VAL A 109 5.69 -23.15 -11.57
N ILE A 110 5.83 -22.27 -10.57
CA ILE A 110 7.03 -22.15 -9.75
C ILE A 110 7.33 -23.47 -9.03
N ALA A 111 6.31 -24.08 -8.40
CA ALA A 111 6.45 -25.34 -7.68
C ALA A 111 6.94 -26.47 -8.61
N LEU A 112 6.36 -26.59 -9.81
CA LEU A 112 6.77 -27.62 -10.78
C LEU A 112 8.19 -27.41 -11.31
N ILE A 113 8.61 -26.16 -11.53
CA ILE A 113 9.98 -25.84 -11.91
C ILE A 113 10.94 -26.20 -10.77
N ALA A 114 10.61 -25.83 -9.54
CA ALA A 114 11.41 -26.15 -8.37
C ALA A 114 11.54 -27.67 -8.17
N ASP A 115 10.47 -28.45 -8.37
CA ASP A 115 10.54 -29.92 -8.27
C ASP A 115 11.42 -30.52 -9.37
N ARG A 116 11.34 -30.00 -10.60
CA ARG A 116 12.24 -30.40 -11.69
C ARG A 116 13.70 -30.11 -11.35
N ASP A 117 13.98 -28.93 -10.80
CA ASP A 117 15.34 -28.49 -10.51
C ASP A 117 15.91 -29.24 -9.31
N VAL A 118 15.10 -29.55 -8.30
CA VAL A 118 15.45 -30.49 -7.22
C VAL A 118 15.81 -31.85 -7.80
N ARG A 119 14.96 -32.47 -8.65
CA ARG A 119 15.25 -33.78 -9.28
C ARG A 119 16.55 -33.76 -10.09
N ARG A 120 16.83 -32.68 -10.82
CA ARG A 120 18.10 -32.50 -11.55
C ARG A 120 19.28 -32.42 -10.60
N ALA A 121 19.14 -31.70 -9.50
CA ALA A 121 20.16 -31.64 -8.46
C ALA A 121 20.40 -33.00 -7.78
N GLU A 122 19.38 -33.85 -7.61
CA GLU A 122 19.57 -35.21 -7.08
C GLU A 122 20.45 -36.05 -8.01
N VAL A 123 20.27 -35.93 -9.33
CA VAL A 123 21.11 -36.60 -10.33
C VAL A 123 22.55 -36.10 -10.27
N ASN A 124 22.76 -34.78 -10.17
CA ASN A 124 24.10 -34.19 -10.08
C ASN A 124 24.79 -34.53 -8.74
N SER A 125 24.03 -34.61 -7.65
CA SER A 125 24.56 -35.04 -6.35
C SER A 125 25.05 -36.49 -6.36
N ALA A 126 24.40 -37.37 -7.14
CA ALA A 126 24.88 -38.73 -7.34
C ALA A 126 26.24 -38.81 -8.07
N ILE A 127 26.64 -37.73 -8.75
CA ILE A 127 27.94 -37.59 -9.44
C ILE A 127 28.98 -36.90 -8.52
N GLY A 128 28.59 -36.48 -7.31
CA GLY A 128 29.49 -35.99 -6.26
C GLY A 128 29.43 -34.48 -6.01
N ASP A 129 28.43 -33.77 -6.55
CA ASP A 129 28.27 -32.33 -6.31
C ASP A 129 26.95 -32.01 -5.60
N ASP A 130 27.00 -31.99 -4.26
CA ASP A 130 25.85 -31.73 -3.38
C ASP A 130 25.41 -30.26 -3.37
N THR A 131 26.23 -29.34 -3.90
CA THR A 131 25.97 -27.89 -3.91
C THR A 131 24.66 -27.57 -4.64
N TRP A 132 24.38 -28.30 -5.73
CA TRP A 132 23.20 -28.10 -6.57
C TRP A 132 21.88 -28.39 -5.84
N ARG A 133 21.88 -29.31 -4.86
CA ARG A 133 20.65 -29.65 -4.11
C ARG A 133 20.19 -28.51 -3.23
N VAL A 134 21.14 -27.86 -2.57
CA VAL A 134 20.87 -26.73 -1.68
C VAL A 134 20.40 -25.52 -2.48
N GLU A 135 21.05 -25.24 -3.61
CA GLU A 135 20.73 -24.10 -4.49
C GLU A 135 19.34 -24.23 -5.16
N ALA A 136 19.00 -25.42 -5.66
CA ALA A 136 17.69 -25.65 -6.27
C ALA A 136 16.54 -25.52 -5.25
N ALA A 137 16.72 -26.06 -4.04
CA ALA A 137 15.74 -25.97 -2.98
C ALA A 137 15.59 -24.55 -2.43
N SER A 138 16.68 -23.78 -2.31
CA SER A 138 16.64 -22.40 -1.83
C SER A 138 15.98 -21.46 -2.86
N THR A 139 16.30 -21.62 -4.14
CA THR A 139 15.71 -20.84 -5.23
C THR A 139 14.20 -21.07 -5.33
N GLY A 140 13.77 -22.33 -5.29
CA GLY A 140 12.34 -22.67 -5.30
C GLY A 140 11.59 -22.09 -4.10
N ARG A 141 12.19 -22.13 -2.90
CA ARG A 141 11.60 -21.53 -1.69
C ARG A 141 11.47 -20.02 -1.82
N MET A 142 12.54 -19.32 -2.24
CA MET A 142 12.51 -17.86 -2.42
C MET A 142 11.44 -17.42 -3.42
N ALA A 143 11.32 -18.12 -4.55
CA ALA A 143 10.32 -17.79 -5.57
C ALA A 143 8.88 -18.01 -5.07
N LEU A 144 8.64 -19.07 -4.28
CA LEU A 144 7.33 -19.34 -3.68
C LEU A 144 6.97 -18.32 -2.59
N THR A 145 7.93 -17.95 -1.74
CA THR A 145 7.73 -16.91 -0.72
C THR A 145 7.44 -15.56 -1.38
N ALA A 146 8.21 -15.16 -2.40
CA ALA A 146 7.96 -13.93 -3.13
C ALA A 146 6.57 -13.89 -3.79
N ALA A 147 6.12 -15.02 -4.36
CA ALA A 147 4.77 -15.12 -4.92
C ALA A 147 3.66 -15.06 -3.85
N GLY A 148 3.94 -15.57 -2.63
CA GLY A 148 3.04 -15.44 -1.48
C GLY A 148 2.98 -14.02 -0.91
N ASP A 149 4.09 -13.29 -0.90
CA ASP A 149 4.14 -11.89 -0.48
C ASP A 149 3.39 -11.01 -1.48
N ASP A 150 3.63 -11.19 -2.78
CA ASP A 150 2.91 -10.52 -3.88
C ASP A 150 1.40 -10.83 -3.85
N HIS A 151 1.02 -12.05 -3.49
CA HIS A 151 -0.38 -12.38 -3.23
C HIS A 151 -0.98 -11.57 -2.08
N THR A 152 -0.23 -11.39 -0.99
CA THR A 152 -0.69 -10.64 0.19
C THR A 152 -0.90 -9.17 -0.16
N GLU A 153 0.02 -8.58 -0.91
CA GLU A 153 -0.08 -7.20 -1.42
C GLU A 153 -1.30 -7.02 -2.34
N ARG A 154 -1.39 -7.81 -3.41
CA ARG A 154 -2.51 -7.75 -4.37
C ARG A 154 -3.87 -8.04 -3.73
N SER A 155 -3.89 -8.86 -2.68
CA SER A 155 -5.10 -9.12 -1.90
C SER A 155 -5.53 -7.90 -1.07
N GLY A 156 -4.57 -7.16 -0.52
CA GLY A 156 -4.83 -5.90 0.19
C GLY A 156 -5.43 -4.83 -0.74
N GLU A 157 -4.90 -4.70 -1.95
CA GLU A 157 -5.41 -3.77 -2.97
C GLU A 157 -6.83 -4.13 -3.43
N ALA A 158 -7.11 -5.43 -3.62
CA ALA A 158 -8.45 -5.92 -3.96
C ALA A 158 -9.48 -5.56 -2.86
N GLY A 159 -9.08 -5.55 -1.59
CA GLY A 159 -9.93 -5.10 -0.48
C GLY A 159 -10.16 -3.59 -0.44
N GLN A 160 -9.18 -2.78 -0.85
CA GLN A 160 -9.25 -1.31 -0.79
C GLN A 160 -9.99 -0.68 -1.98
N SER A 161 -9.95 -1.33 -3.15
CA SER A 161 -10.64 -0.89 -4.37
C SER A 161 -12.18 -0.87 -4.26
N ALA A 162 -12.75 -1.42 -3.17
CA ALA A 162 -14.18 -1.35 -2.85
C ALA A 162 -14.64 0.03 -2.35
N GLY A 163 -13.73 0.97 -2.12
CA GLY A 163 -14.01 2.21 -1.39
C GLY A 163 -14.16 1.92 0.10
N ALA A 164 -13.34 2.57 0.92
CA ALA A 164 -13.51 2.50 2.36
C ALA A 164 -14.96 2.86 2.72
N PRO A 165 -15.66 2.08 3.56
CA PRO A 165 -16.95 2.50 4.05
C PRO A 165 -16.73 3.80 4.79
N ALA A 166 -17.28 4.90 4.26
CA ALA A 166 -17.32 6.15 4.98
C ALA A 166 -18.10 5.89 6.27
N ALA A 167 -17.38 5.68 7.36
CA ALA A 167 -17.91 5.57 8.70
C ALA A 167 -18.37 6.97 9.16
N THR A 168 -19.35 7.55 8.48
CA THR A 168 -20.10 8.72 8.94
C THR A 168 -21.45 8.24 9.46
N SER A 169 -21.40 7.39 10.48
CA SER A 169 -22.58 6.99 11.26
C SER A 169 -22.28 7.28 12.73
N GLY A 170 -22.42 8.55 13.15
CA GLY A 170 -22.38 8.89 14.57
C GLY A 170 -21.63 10.16 15.01
N MET A 171 -21.48 11.20 14.19
CA MET A 171 -21.06 12.52 14.69
C MET A 171 -22.08 13.59 14.29
N MET A 172 -22.72 14.14 15.31
CA MET A 172 -23.72 15.22 15.23
C MET A 172 -23.11 16.47 14.58
N PRO A 173 -23.85 17.21 13.72
CA PRO A 173 -23.40 18.49 13.22
C PRO A 173 -23.57 19.55 14.33
N MET A 174 -22.48 19.94 14.98
CA MET A 174 -22.47 21.18 15.76
C MET A 174 -22.32 22.36 14.78
N MET A 175 -23.46 22.96 14.43
CA MET A 175 -23.53 24.32 13.88
C MET A 175 -22.91 25.32 14.87
N PRO A 176 -21.99 26.20 14.45
CA PRO A 176 -21.74 27.45 15.16
C PRO A 176 -22.51 28.57 14.48
N LEU A 177 -23.58 29.02 15.13
CA LEU A 177 -24.27 30.26 14.78
C LEU A 177 -23.53 31.44 15.44
N GLY A 178 -22.90 32.26 14.60
CA GLY A 178 -22.76 33.71 14.77
C GLY A 178 -21.63 34.26 15.67
N ALA A 179 -20.71 35.01 15.06
CA ALA A 179 -20.38 36.38 15.52
C ALA A 179 -19.58 37.14 14.44
N MET A 180 -20.06 38.35 14.18
CA MET A 180 -19.57 39.38 13.28
C MET A 180 -18.27 40.05 13.76
N GLY A 181 -17.47 40.55 12.80
CA GLY A 181 -16.48 41.63 12.99
C GLY A 181 -15.03 41.13 13.20
N ALA A 182 -13.98 41.73 12.66
CA ALA A 182 -13.82 43.04 12.04
C ALA A 182 -12.61 43.08 11.09
N ALA A 183 -12.59 44.15 10.30
CA ALA A 183 -11.65 44.52 9.26
C ALA A 183 -10.16 44.60 9.68
N GLY A 184 -9.32 44.20 8.73
CA GLY A 184 -8.28 45.08 8.19
C GLY A 184 -6.90 45.00 8.83
N ALA A 185 -5.92 44.50 8.08
CA ALA A 185 -4.80 45.33 7.62
C ALA A 185 -3.85 44.54 6.70
N VAL A 186 -3.53 45.21 5.60
CA VAL A 186 -2.57 44.92 4.54
C VAL A 186 -1.15 44.65 5.06
N ALA A 187 -0.47 43.66 4.48
CA ALA A 187 0.95 43.77 4.20
C ALA A 187 1.29 43.03 2.89
N ALA A 188 1.64 43.83 1.91
CA ALA A 188 2.08 43.43 0.59
C ALA A 188 3.52 42.88 0.62
N GLY A 189 3.78 41.95 -0.28
CA GLY A 189 5.03 41.88 -1.05
C GLY A 189 6.35 41.77 -0.28
N VAL A 190 6.82 40.53 -0.12
CA VAL A 190 8.20 40.21 -0.51
C VAL A 190 8.14 38.98 -1.39
N GLY A 191 8.24 39.22 -2.70
CA GLY A 191 8.62 38.19 -3.65
C GLY A 191 10.03 37.73 -3.32
N GLY A 192 10.15 36.50 -2.87
CA GLY A 192 11.41 35.76 -2.79
C GLY A 192 11.42 34.72 -3.90
N LEU A 193 11.85 35.13 -5.09
CA LEU A 193 12.29 34.22 -6.14
C LEU A 193 13.42 33.35 -5.56
N ALA A 194 13.13 32.09 -5.28
CA ALA A 194 14.15 31.03 -5.18
C ALA A 194 13.87 29.98 -6.27
N GLY A 195 13.62 30.47 -7.48
CA GLY A 195 13.84 29.68 -8.69
C GLY A 195 15.35 29.64 -8.97
N ALA A 196 15.82 28.43 -9.32
CA ALA A 196 17.12 28.14 -9.91
C ALA A 196 18.36 28.26 -8.99
N ALA A 197 18.58 27.23 -8.18
CA ALA A 197 19.94 26.82 -7.82
C ALA A 197 20.28 25.50 -8.54
N ALA A 198 21.05 25.66 -9.61
CA ALA A 198 21.98 24.69 -10.21
C ALA A 198 21.43 23.34 -10.71
N ARG A 199 20.77 23.41 -11.88
CA ARG A 199 20.95 22.38 -12.92
C ARG A 199 22.37 22.53 -13.46
N THR A 200 23.33 21.84 -12.85
CA THR A 200 24.62 21.51 -13.47
C THR A 200 24.88 20.06 -13.15
N GLY A 201 24.86 19.21 -14.17
CA GLY A 201 25.41 17.86 -14.06
C GLY A 201 26.82 17.96 -13.49
N ARG A 202 27.00 17.39 -12.31
CA ARG A 202 28.31 17.05 -11.78
C ARG A 202 28.19 15.63 -11.28
N ASP A 203 28.95 14.77 -11.92
CA ASP A 203 29.23 13.43 -11.46
C ASP A 203 29.91 13.56 -10.09
N GLY A 204 29.16 13.32 -9.01
CA GLY A 204 29.67 13.26 -7.64
C GLY A 204 28.83 14.02 -6.60
N VAL A 205 28.57 13.37 -5.46
CA VAL A 205 27.95 13.97 -4.27
C VAL A 205 28.80 15.14 -3.74
N GLY A 206 28.19 16.32 -3.62
CA GLY A 206 28.87 17.51 -3.10
C GLY A 206 28.88 17.56 -1.56
N ALA A 207 29.79 18.34 -0.97
CA ALA A 207 29.82 18.59 0.48
C ALA A 207 28.49 19.20 1.02
N ALA A 208 27.78 19.94 0.18
CA ALA A 208 26.46 20.48 0.50
C ALA A 208 25.39 19.37 0.60
N ASP A 209 25.44 18.35 -0.27
CA ASP A 209 24.52 17.21 -0.23
C ASP A 209 24.74 16.36 1.01
N LEU A 210 26.01 16.13 1.40
CA LEU A 210 26.35 15.42 2.63
C LEU A 210 25.88 16.18 3.88
N THR A 211 25.98 17.51 3.87
CA THR A 211 25.51 18.35 4.97
C THR A 211 23.99 18.33 5.07
N TRP A 212 23.30 18.42 3.93
CA TRP A 212 21.84 18.32 3.86
C TRP A 212 21.34 16.94 4.31
N LEU A 213 21.98 15.85 3.84
CA LEU A 213 21.64 14.48 4.18
C LEU A 213 21.68 14.25 5.68
N ARG A 214 22.76 14.71 6.32
CA ARG A 214 22.91 14.63 7.77
C ARG A 214 21.83 15.40 8.51
N ALA A 215 21.58 16.65 8.12
CA ALA A 215 20.54 17.48 8.74
C ALA A 215 19.13 16.88 8.55
N ARG A 216 18.88 16.22 7.40
CA ARG A 216 17.61 15.56 7.11
C ARG A 216 17.42 14.30 7.96
N ALA A 217 18.45 13.46 8.08
CA ALA A 217 18.43 12.29 8.94
C ALA A 217 18.19 12.68 10.41
N GLU A 218 18.89 13.71 10.92
CA GLU A 218 18.68 14.25 12.27
C GLU A 218 17.23 14.73 12.45
N ARG A 219 16.70 15.49 11.49
CA ARG A 219 15.31 15.99 11.56
C ARG A 219 14.30 14.87 11.61
N LEU A 220 14.44 13.84 10.76
CA LEU A 220 13.55 12.68 10.77
C LEU A 220 13.57 11.96 12.11
N GLN A 221 14.73 11.83 12.75
CA GLN A 221 14.80 11.24 14.09
C GLN A 221 14.11 12.10 15.15
N THR A 222 14.14 13.43 15.04
CA THR A 222 13.48 14.33 16.02
C THR A 222 11.95 14.33 15.93
N THR A 223 11.38 13.93 14.79
CA THR A 223 9.92 13.85 14.63
C THR A 223 9.35 12.52 15.11
N VAL A 224 10.22 11.53 15.40
CA VAL A 224 9.82 10.23 15.96
C VAL A 224 9.26 10.41 17.38
N PRO A 225 8.06 9.90 17.68
CA PRO A 225 7.52 9.92 19.04
C PRO A 225 8.46 9.25 20.05
N SER A 226 8.61 9.85 21.22
CA SER A 226 9.53 9.35 22.28
C SER A 226 9.20 7.93 22.75
N SER A 227 7.94 7.49 22.59
CA SER A 227 7.49 6.13 22.90
C SER A 227 8.15 5.05 22.02
N ILE A 228 8.64 5.40 20.83
CA ILE A 228 9.25 4.46 19.89
C ILE A 228 10.68 4.84 19.47
N ALA A 229 11.15 6.04 19.81
CA ALA A 229 12.48 6.54 19.48
C ALA A 229 13.65 5.64 19.96
N GLY A 230 13.42 4.77 20.96
CA GLY A 230 14.42 3.84 21.47
C GLY A 230 14.70 2.63 20.56
N TRP A 231 13.78 2.28 19.65
CA TRP A 231 13.92 1.12 18.76
C TRP A 231 13.66 1.42 17.29
N PHE A 232 12.95 2.51 16.99
CA PHE A 232 12.70 2.96 15.63
C PHE A 232 13.92 3.70 15.09
N ARG A 233 14.42 3.25 13.93
CA ARG A 233 15.61 3.78 13.28
C ARG A 233 15.25 4.27 11.90
N THR A 234 15.82 5.42 11.53
CA THR A 234 15.65 6.02 10.22
C THR A 234 17.01 6.34 9.61
N ALA A 235 17.07 6.21 8.28
CA ALA A 235 18.20 6.65 7.48
C ALA A 235 17.69 7.36 6.23
N VAL A 236 18.55 8.15 5.60
CA VAL A 236 18.25 8.89 4.37
C VAL A 236 19.39 8.64 3.40
N GLY A 237 19.05 8.20 2.20
CA GLY A 237 19.96 8.04 1.09
C GLY A 237 19.69 9.05 0.00
N VAL A 238 20.75 9.43 -0.71
CA VAL A 238 20.69 10.12 -2.00
C VAL A 238 21.38 9.25 -3.04
N GLY A 239 20.72 9.14 -4.19
CA GLY A 239 21.26 8.51 -5.38
C GLY A 239 20.98 9.33 -6.62
N THR A 240 21.47 8.82 -7.75
CA THR A 240 21.29 9.41 -9.08
C THR A 240 20.52 8.43 -9.96
N GLY A 241 19.32 8.84 -10.39
CA GLY A 241 18.45 8.06 -11.28
C GLY A 241 18.77 8.29 -12.76
N ALA A 242 17.96 7.67 -13.63
CA ALA A 242 18.08 7.83 -15.07
C ALA A 242 18.04 9.33 -15.47
N ARG A 243 18.99 9.75 -16.32
CA ARG A 243 19.21 11.16 -16.75
C ARG A 243 19.84 12.09 -15.69
N GLY A 244 20.45 11.53 -14.64
CA GLY A 244 21.16 12.32 -13.63
C GLY A 244 20.23 13.06 -12.66
N THR A 245 18.98 12.63 -12.55
CA THR A 245 18.03 13.17 -11.57
C THR A 245 18.38 12.71 -10.17
N ARG A 246 18.43 13.65 -9.22
CA ARG A 246 18.62 13.32 -7.81
C ARG A 246 17.40 12.59 -7.27
N VAL A 247 17.61 11.46 -6.61
CA VAL A 247 16.57 10.67 -5.95
C VAL A 247 16.90 10.60 -4.46
N VAL A 248 15.93 10.91 -3.60
CA VAL A 248 16.06 10.78 -2.16
C VAL A 248 15.19 9.62 -1.70
N VAL A 249 15.77 8.74 -0.88
CA VAL A 249 15.05 7.60 -0.30
C VAL A 249 15.24 7.63 1.22
N VAL A 250 14.15 7.55 1.95
CA VAL A 250 14.13 7.43 3.41
C VAL A 250 13.90 5.97 3.76
N GLY A 251 14.83 5.39 4.50
CA GLY A 251 14.77 4.03 5.01
C GLY A 251 14.26 4.00 6.44
N THR A 252 13.44 3.02 6.78
CA THR A 252 13.08 2.70 8.16
C THR A 252 13.40 1.24 8.45
N ASN A 253 13.49 0.90 9.75
CA ASN A 253 13.67 -0.50 10.18
C ASN A 253 12.34 -1.26 10.34
N ASP A 254 11.24 -0.70 9.81
CA ASP A 254 9.97 -1.40 9.79
C ASP A 254 10.01 -2.54 8.76
N PRO A 255 9.20 -3.60 8.97
CA PRO A 255 9.10 -4.71 8.01
C PRO A 255 8.41 -4.33 6.70
N GLN A 256 7.78 -3.15 6.62
CA GLN A 256 7.04 -2.67 5.46
C GLN A 256 7.22 -1.15 5.31
N PRO A 257 7.25 -0.61 4.08
CA PRO A 257 7.45 0.81 3.82
C PRO A 257 6.16 1.61 4.06
N TYR A 258 5.73 1.74 5.32
CA TYR A 258 4.59 2.57 5.68
C TYR A 258 5.03 3.79 6.48
N GLN A 259 4.41 4.93 6.18
CA GLN A 259 4.69 6.18 6.87
C GLN A 259 4.04 6.16 8.25
N ARG A 260 4.85 6.02 9.30
CA ARG A 260 4.36 6.10 10.68
C ARG A 260 3.88 7.51 11.02
N ALA A 261 2.85 7.58 11.88
CA ALA A 261 2.40 8.85 12.45
C ALA A 261 3.56 9.56 13.17
N GLY A 262 3.84 10.80 12.76
CA GLY A 262 4.97 11.61 13.24
C GLY A 262 6.20 11.58 12.35
N VAL A 263 6.29 10.70 11.34
CA VAL A 263 7.35 10.76 10.32
C VAL A 263 6.83 11.52 9.12
N GLU A 264 7.37 12.71 8.85
CA GLU A 264 7.00 13.53 7.70
C GLU A 264 8.04 13.41 6.58
N LEU A 265 7.60 12.87 5.44
CA LEU A 265 8.35 12.79 4.19
C LEU A 265 8.08 14.04 3.35
N ALA A 266 9.07 14.48 2.58
CA ALA A 266 8.88 15.51 1.57
C ALA A 266 8.31 14.92 0.28
N ASP A 267 7.68 15.75 -0.56
CA ASP A 267 7.03 15.31 -1.82
C ASP A 267 7.99 14.64 -2.81
N ASP A 268 9.30 14.86 -2.68
CA ASP A 268 10.37 14.30 -3.51
C ASP A 268 11.12 13.12 -2.87
N GLU A 269 10.64 12.62 -1.73
CA GLU A 269 11.25 11.51 -0.98
C GLU A 269 10.45 10.21 -1.12
N ALA A 270 11.14 9.14 -1.49
CA ALA A 270 10.57 7.79 -1.48
C ALA A 270 10.79 7.13 -0.11
N LEU A 271 9.82 6.35 0.37
CA LEU A 271 9.94 5.57 1.60
C LEU A 271 10.27 4.12 1.27
N THR A 272 11.23 3.54 2.00
CA THR A 272 11.56 2.11 1.93
C THR A 272 11.73 1.51 3.31
N ALA A 273 11.39 0.24 3.45
CA ALA A 273 11.62 -0.55 4.64
C ALA A 273 11.54 -2.05 4.29
N ASP A 274 12.37 -2.86 4.94
CA ASP A 274 12.50 -4.30 4.66
C ASP A 274 12.71 -5.13 5.94
N GLY A 275 12.53 -4.52 7.12
CA GLY A 275 12.74 -5.12 8.43
C GLY A 275 14.21 -5.31 8.83
N ARG A 276 15.18 -4.92 7.98
CA ARG A 276 16.61 -4.94 8.27
C ARG A 276 17.09 -3.55 8.70
N ALA A 277 18.40 -3.33 8.62
CA ALA A 277 18.99 -2.03 8.85
C ALA A 277 18.46 -1.02 7.80
N PRO A 278 17.95 0.16 8.20
CA PRO A 278 17.38 1.15 7.29
C PRO A 278 18.29 1.50 6.11
N GLU A 279 19.59 1.48 6.32
CA GLU A 279 20.59 1.80 5.31
C GLU A 279 20.70 0.74 4.22
N LEU A 280 20.51 -0.54 4.57
CA LEU A 280 20.50 -1.65 3.61
C LEU A 280 19.18 -1.67 2.82
N ALA A 281 18.06 -1.33 3.47
CA ALA A 281 16.77 -1.16 2.80
C ALA A 281 16.82 -0.08 1.72
N ILE A 282 17.54 1.03 1.99
CA ILE A 282 17.78 2.11 1.03
C ILE A 282 18.64 1.65 -0.13
N LEU A 283 19.75 0.97 0.17
CA LEU A 283 20.67 0.47 -0.84
C LEU A 283 19.95 -0.46 -1.81
N ASP A 284 19.25 -1.47 -1.30
CA ASP A 284 18.54 -2.45 -2.13
C ASP A 284 17.41 -1.79 -2.94
N HIS A 285 16.67 -0.86 -2.34
CA HIS A 285 15.63 -0.12 -3.05
C HIS A 285 16.20 0.72 -4.20
N MET A 286 17.31 1.44 -3.97
CA MET A 286 17.95 2.24 -5.01
C MET A 286 18.46 1.36 -6.15
N VAL A 287 19.15 0.26 -5.83
CA VAL A 287 19.67 -0.69 -6.83
C VAL A 287 18.52 -1.28 -7.65
N HIS A 288 17.43 -1.70 -7.00
CA HIS A 288 16.26 -2.27 -7.68
C HIS A 288 15.53 -1.24 -8.57
N ALA A 289 15.46 0.02 -8.13
CA ALA A 289 14.88 1.12 -8.88
C ALA A 289 15.77 1.66 -10.02
N GLY A 290 16.96 1.06 -10.22
CA GLY A 290 17.94 1.53 -11.22
C GLY A 290 18.54 2.90 -10.88
N VAL A 291 18.57 3.25 -9.60
CA VAL A 291 19.18 4.46 -9.04
C VAL A 291 20.56 4.10 -8.53
N THR A 292 21.60 4.81 -8.96
CA THR A 292 22.96 4.61 -8.44
C THR A 292 23.06 5.28 -7.08
N PRO A 293 23.18 4.52 -5.98
CA PRO A 293 23.31 5.08 -4.63
C PRO A 293 24.62 5.86 -4.53
N THR A 294 24.62 7.00 -3.83
CA THR A 294 25.83 7.83 -3.75
C THR A 294 26.21 8.19 -2.32
N ALA A 295 25.23 8.46 -1.45
CA ALA A 295 25.50 8.70 -0.03
C ALA A 295 24.30 8.29 0.84
N ILE A 296 24.57 7.75 2.03
CA ILE A 296 23.55 7.40 3.02
C ILE A 296 23.94 7.96 4.39
N ALA A 297 22.98 8.61 5.04
CA ALA A 297 23.11 9.20 6.36
C ALA A 297 22.12 8.58 7.35
N ALA A 298 22.56 8.35 8.58
CA ALA A 298 21.69 7.94 9.68
C ALA A 298 21.92 8.83 10.91
N ALA A 299 20.84 9.09 11.64
CA ALA A 299 20.91 9.83 12.91
C ALA A 299 21.33 8.96 14.10
N THR A 300 21.38 7.64 13.90
CA THR A 300 21.83 6.68 14.92
C THR A 300 23.13 6.00 14.47
N PRO A 301 23.98 5.52 15.41
CA PRO A 301 25.18 4.77 15.05
C PRO A 301 24.83 3.52 14.23
N MET A 302 25.51 3.38 13.09
CA MET A 302 25.37 2.23 12.19
C MET A 302 26.19 1.04 12.70
N ASP A 303 25.72 -0.17 12.40
CA ASP A 303 26.48 -1.39 12.67
C ASP A 303 27.72 -1.48 11.74
N PRO A 304 28.90 -1.93 12.22
CA PRO A 304 30.09 -2.06 11.39
C PRO A 304 29.92 -2.94 10.14
N ALA A 305 29.06 -3.97 10.20
CA ALA A 305 28.75 -4.81 9.04
C ALA A 305 27.98 -4.03 7.97
N THR A 306 27.04 -3.17 8.39
CA THR A 306 26.29 -2.27 7.50
C THR A 306 27.22 -1.26 6.84
N VAL A 307 28.13 -0.64 7.61
CA VAL A 307 29.11 0.30 7.05
C VAL A 307 30.00 -0.37 6.01
N SER A 308 30.44 -1.60 6.28
CA SER A 308 31.28 -2.38 5.36
C SER A 308 30.54 -2.72 4.05
N ALA A 309 29.26 -3.08 4.13
CA ALA A 309 28.43 -3.35 2.96
C ALA A 309 28.24 -2.09 2.09
N LEU A 310 27.92 -0.95 2.71
CA LEU A 310 27.77 0.32 1.98
C LEU A 310 29.07 0.77 1.29
N GLN A 311 30.21 0.56 1.94
CA GLN A 311 31.51 0.88 1.37
C GLN A 311 31.89 -0.04 0.19
N ALA A 312 31.48 -1.31 0.23
CA ALA A 312 31.70 -2.24 -0.88
C ALA A 312 30.98 -1.77 -2.16
N ASP A 313 29.81 -1.13 -2.01
CA ASP A 313 29.04 -0.55 -3.12
C ASP A 313 29.40 0.92 -3.42
N ASN A 314 30.55 1.40 -2.93
CA ASN A 314 31.06 2.77 -3.11
C ASN A 314 30.11 3.88 -2.61
N VAL A 315 29.28 3.58 -1.62
CA VAL A 315 28.35 4.55 -1.02
C VAL A 315 29.05 5.33 0.10
N VAL A 316 28.95 6.65 0.07
CA VAL A 316 29.49 7.51 1.13
C VAL A 316 28.62 7.40 2.39
N VAL A 317 29.22 6.94 3.48
CA VAL A 317 28.54 6.77 4.77
C VAL A 317 28.66 8.03 5.62
N VAL A 318 27.54 8.55 6.10
CA VAL A 318 27.47 9.76 6.93
C VAL A 318 26.87 9.41 8.30
N GLY A 319 27.72 9.32 9.31
CA GLY A 319 27.31 9.08 10.69
C GLY A 319 26.76 10.32 11.42
N PRO A 320 26.15 10.12 12.61
CA PRO A 320 25.64 11.18 13.47
C PRO A 320 26.75 12.14 13.92
N ARG A 321 26.39 13.38 14.28
CA ARG A 321 27.33 14.30 14.94
C ARG A 321 27.69 13.76 16.31
N VAL A 322 28.99 13.61 16.55
CA VAL A 322 29.57 13.39 17.89
C VAL A 322 29.53 14.71 18.66
#